data_AF-A0A349PNR5-F1
#
_entry.id   AF-A0A349PNR5-F1
#
_cell.length_a   1.000
_cell.length_b   1.000
_cell.length_c   1.000
_cell.angle_alpha   90.00
_cell.angle_beta   90.00
_cell.angle_gamma   90.00
#
_symmetry.space_group_name_H-M   'P 1'
#
loop_
_entity.id
_entity.type
_entity.pdbx_description
1 polymer ?
#
loop_
_entity_poly.entity_id
_entity_poly.type
_entity_poly.pdbx_seq_one_letter_code
_entity_poly.pdbx_strand_id
1 'polypeptide(L)'
;MKTQVFLITPPFTQLNTPYPATAYIKGFLNTKNIPSTQADLGIEVILKLFSRKGLQDLFQSHNSQLLTPNSQRILALQDEYIKTIDSVIAFLQGKNPTLALQICQEDYLPEASRFAQLEELDWAFGTMGTQDKAKHLATLYLEDISDFIVECVDAHFGFSRYAERLGRSANSFDELYAALNQEPTYIDAILIALLKEKIETIQPELFLISVPFPGNLYAAFRSAQFVKKHYPNIKIAMGGGFPNTELRSLSDARVFEFFDYITLDDGELPVELLSSPDPSEGVESRTYKRTFILENGKVVYKNNSLKPDYKQSQVGTPDYSDLLLDKYISVIEIVNPMHRMWSDGRWNKLTMAHGCYWGKCTFCDISLDYIKLYEPIAANLLCDRMEEMIAQTGQNGFHFV
;
A
#
# COMPACT_ATOMS: atom_id res chain seq x y z
N MET A 1 25.68 7.87 0.19
CA MET A 1 25.29 8.06 1.60
C MET A 1 24.52 6.82 2.02
N LYS A 2 24.75 6.28 3.23
CA LYS A 2 23.99 5.15 3.75
C LYS A 2 22.56 5.62 4.04
N THR A 3 21.54 4.94 3.53
CA THR A 3 20.15 5.27 3.84
C THR A 3 19.88 4.93 5.31
N GLN A 4 19.39 5.90 6.07
CA GLN A 4 19.09 5.72 7.49
C GLN A 4 17.70 5.12 7.69
N VAL A 5 16.73 5.62 6.91
CA VAL A 5 15.32 5.23 7.02
C VAL A 5 14.82 4.63 5.71
N PHE A 6 14.28 3.41 5.75
CA PHE A 6 13.59 2.79 4.62
C PHE A 6 12.10 2.71 4.91
N LEU A 7 11.27 3.32 4.05
CA LEU A 7 9.83 3.35 4.18
C LEU A 7 9.17 2.41 3.16
N ILE A 8 8.17 1.65 3.58
CA ILE A 8 7.34 0.89 2.65
C ILE A 8 5.86 1.15 2.84
N THR A 9 5.15 1.08 1.71
CA THR A 9 3.73 0.75 1.69
C THR A 9 3.62 -0.75 1.42
N PRO A 10 3.03 -1.55 2.33
CA PRO A 10 2.83 -2.98 2.14
C PRO A 10 1.78 -3.25 1.05
N PRO A 11 1.74 -4.49 0.51
CA PRO A 11 0.76 -4.89 -0.49
C PRO A 11 -0.70 -4.68 -0.12
N PHE A 12 -1.54 -4.67 -1.16
CA PHE A 12 -3.00 -4.48 -1.10
C PHE A 12 -3.44 -3.05 -0.79
N THR A 13 -2.71 -2.06 -1.30
CA THR A 13 -3.16 -0.66 -1.46
C THR A 13 -3.72 -0.43 -2.87
N GLN A 14 -4.09 0.81 -3.17
CA GLN A 14 -4.55 1.20 -4.50
C GLN A 14 -3.51 0.89 -5.58
N LEU A 15 -3.94 0.33 -6.72
CA LEU A 15 -3.05 -0.08 -7.82
C LEU A 15 -2.81 1.01 -8.87
N ASN A 16 -3.60 2.08 -8.83
CA ASN A 16 -3.54 3.19 -9.79
C ASN A 16 -2.67 4.37 -9.30
N THR A 17 -2.39 4.44 -7.99
CA THR A 17 -1.58 5.51 -7.42
C THR A 17 -0.90 5.04 -6.14
N PRO A 18 0.32 5.53 -5.82
CA PRO A 18 0.91 5.31 -4.52
C PRO A 18 0.03 5.89 -3.41
N TYR A 19 -0.03 5.20 -2.28
CA TYR A 19 -0.57 5.77 -1.06
C TYR A 19 0.38 6.87 -0.54
N PRO A 20 -0.12 8.06 -0.13
CA PRO A 20 0.74 9.22 0.05
C PRO A 20 1.63 9.21 1.30
N ALA A 21 1.34 8.38 2.31
CA ALA A 21 2.00 8.51 3.62
C ALA A 21 3.53 8.45 3.56
N THR A 22 4.12 7.52 2.81
CA THR A 22 5.59 7.42 2.71
C THR A 22 6.20 8.63 2.00
N ALA A 23 5.51 9.19 1.00
CA ALA A 23 5.96 10.38 0.28
C ALA A 23 5.95 11.63 1.17
N TYR A 24 4.94 11.76 2.02
CA TYR A 24 4.86 12.86 3.00
C TYR A 24 5.97 12.76 4.05
N ILE A 25 6.15 11.58 4.66
CA ILE A 25 7.22 11.38 5.65
C ILE A 25 8.59 11.57 5.01
N LYS A 26 8.83 11.07 3.79
CA LYS A 26 10.08 11.33 3.05
C LYS A 26 10.30 12.83 2.83
N GLY A 27 9.27 13.54 2.38
CA GLY A 27 9.27 14.99 2.23
C GLY A 27 9.67 15.72 3.51
N PHE A 28 9.10 15.31 4.63
CA PHE A 28 9.46 15.83 5.96
C PHE A 28 10.91 15.49 6.33
N LEU A 29 11.36 14.25 6.15
CA LEU A 29 12.72 13.82 6.47
C LEU A 29 13.78 14.59 5.65
N ASN A 30 13.46 14.98 4.42
CA ASN A 30 14.31 15.86 3.61
C ASN A 30 14.53 17.21 4.28
N THR A 31 13.51 17.80 4.93
CA THR A 31 13.66 19.05 5.70
C THR A 31 14.59 18.92 6.90
N LYS A 32 14.78 17.68 7.38
CA LYS A 32 15.67 17.33 8.49
C LYS A 32 17.03 16.82 8.04
N ASN A 33 17.26 16.72 6.73
CA ASN A 33 18.45 16.10 6.14
C ASN A 33 18.68 14.65 6.63
N ILE A 34 17.59 13.92 6.91
CA ILE A 34 17.65 12.51 7.31
C ILE A 34 17.56 11.66 6.04
N PRO A 35 18.62 10.92 5.66
CA PRO A 35 18.62 10.14 4.43
C PRO A 35 17.56 9.04 4.48
N SER A 36 16.64 9.07 3.53
CA SER A 36 15.55 8.10 3.45
C SER A 36 15.26 7.64 2.03
N THR A 37 14.77 6.42 1.93
CA THR A 37 14.34 5.79 0.67
C THR A 37 12.97 5.17 0.89
N GLN A 38 12.12 5.14 -0.12
CA GLN A 38 10.80 4.49 -0.04
C GLN A 38 10.57 3.46 -1.15
N ALA A 39 9.62 2.56 -0.93
CA ALA A 39 9.09 1.65 -1.95
C ALA A 39 7.60 1.36 -1.73
N ASP A 40 6.87 1.10 -2.82
CA ASP A 40 5.51 0.59 -2.75
C ASP A 40 5.54 -0.89 -3.13
N LEU A 41 5.53 -1.76 -2.12
CA LEU A 41 5.56 -3.20 -2.33
C LEU A 41 4.24 -3.72 -2.88
N GLY A 42 3.14 -2.96 -2.82
CA GLY A 42 1.88 -3.34 -3.43
C GLY A 42 1.96 -3.40 -4.93
N ILE A 43 2.37 -2.31 -5.57
CA ILE A 43 2.48 -2.33 -7.04
C ILE A 43 3.61 -3.28 -7.49
N GLU A 44 4.72 -3.36 -6.75
CA GLU A 44 5.84 -4.23 -7.13
C GLU A 44 5.49 -5.72 -7.06
N VAL A 45 4.80 -6.17 -6.00
CA VAL A 45 4.31 -7.56 -5.89
C VAL A 45 3.31 -7.86 -6.99
N ILE A 46 2.37 -6.94 -7.24
CA ILE A 46 1.33 -7.09 -8.26
C ILE A 46 1.95 -7.24 -9.66
N LEU A 47 2.93 -6.40 -10.02
CA LEU A 47 3.59 -6.51 -11.32
C LEU A 47 4.46 -7.75 -11.45
N LYS A 48 5.03 -8.25 -10.34
CA LYS A 48 5.77 -9.51 -10.35
C LYS A 48 4.85 -10.70 -10.57
N LEU A 49 3.71 -10.72 -9.88
CA LEU A 49 2.67 -11.74 -9.98
C LEU A 49 2.04 -11.75 -11.39
N PHE A 50 1.55 -10.59 -11.84
CA PHE A 50 0.95 -10.39 -13.16
C PHE A 50 2.02 -10.12 -14.21
N SER A 51 2.92 -11.07 -14.36
CA SER A 51 3.90 -11.12 -15.45
C SER A 51 3.92 -12.51 -16.04
N ARG A 52 4.46 -12.67 -17.26
CA ARG A 52 4.64 -13.99 -17.86
C ARG A 52 5.30 -14.99 -16.91
N LYS A 53 6.39 -14.58 -16.27
CA LYS A 53 7.10 -15.43 -15.30
C LYS A 53 6.26 -15.69 -14.05
N GLY A 54 5.62 -14.64 -13.52
CA GLY A 54 4.78 -14.76 -12.33
C GLY A 54 3.61 -15.73 -12.52
N LEU A 55 2.98 -15.72 -13.71
CA LEU A 55 1.90 -16.66 -14.05
C LEU A 55 2.43 -18.08 -14.30
N GLN A 56 3.59 -18.24 -14.94
CA GLN A 56 4.22 -19.56 -15.08
C GLN A 56 4.47 -20.22 -13.72
N ASP A 57 5.08 -19.46 -12.80
CA ASP A 57 5.36 -19.91 -11.44
C ASP A 57 4.03 -20.15 -10.66
N LEU A 58 3.01 -19.31 -10.87
CA LEU A 58 1.67 -19.46 -10.29
C LEU A 58 1.02 -20.78 -10.70
N PHE A 59 0.92 -21.08 -12.00
CA PHE A 59 0.28 -22.30 -12.49
C PHE A 59 1.05 -23.57 -12.11
N GLN A 60 2.35 -23.48 -11.85
CA GLN A 60 3.14 -24.61 -11.33
C GLN A 60 2.95 -24.84 -9.82
N SER A 61 2.49 -23.83 -9.08
CA SER A 61 2.41 -23.86 -7.60
C SER A 61 1.05 -24.31 -7.05
N HIS A 62 0.09 -24.71 -7.90
CA HIS A 62 -1.22 -25.14 -7.43
C HIS A 62 -1.15 -26.49 -6.68
N ASN A 63 -1.71 -26.55 -5.47
CA ASN A 63 -1.71 -27.77 -4.63
C ASN A 63 -3.07 -28.47 -4.56
N SER A 64 -4.09 -27.97 -5.25
CA SER A 64 -5.47 -28.44 -5.12
C SER A 64 -5.74 -29.71 -5.94
N GLN A 65 -6.19 -30.77 -5.26
CA GLN A 65 -6.59 -32.05 -5.90
C GLN A 65 -8.00 -32.00 -6.54
N LEU A 66 -8.83 -31.03 -6.15
CA LEU A 66 -10.18 -30.82 -6.67
C LEU A 66 -10.36 -29.33 -6.99
N LEU A 67 -10.34 -29.01 -8.29
CA LEU A 67 -10.57 -27.65 -8.79
C LEU A 67 -12.05 -27.46 -9.15
N THR A 68 -12.58 -26.26 -8.89
CA THR A 68 -13.91 -25.85 -9.38
C THR A 68 -13.92 -25.78 -10.92
N PRO A 69 -15.10 -25.81 -11.56
CA PRO A 69 -15.19 -25.63 -13.01
C PRO A 69 -14.53 -24.34 -13.52
N ASN A 70 -14.55 -23.25 -12.73
CA ASN A 70 -13.90 -22.00 -13.09
C ASN A 70 -12.37 -22.15 -13.10
N SER A 71 -11.79 -22.69 -12.02
CA SER A 71 -10.34 -22.89 -11.94
C SER A 71 -9.82 -23.94 -12.93
N GLN A 72 -10.62 -24.97 -13.26
CA GLN A 72 -10.31 -25.90 -14.35
C GLN A 72 -10.25 -25.20 -15.71
N ARG A 73 -11.20 -24.30 -15.99
CA ARG A 73 -11.21 -23.51 -17.22
C ARG A 73 -10.00 -22.58 -17.30
N ILE A 74 -9.69 -21.86 -16.22
CA ILE A 74 -8.53 -20.96 -16.16
C ILE A 74 -7.23 -21.74 -16.38
N LEU A 75 -7.09 -22.91 -15.76
CA LEU A 75 -5.92 -23.78 -15.95
C LEU A 75 -5.81 -24.32 -17.38
N ALA A 76 -6.94 -24.67 -18.02
CA ALA A 76 -6.95 -25.07 -19.42
C ALA A 76 -6.53 -23.93 -20.37
N LEU A 77 -6.73 -22.67 -19.96
CA LEU A 77 -6.36 -21.46 -20.69
C LEU A 77 -4.99 -20.88 -20.28
N GLN A 78 -4.22 -21.57 -19.43
CA GLN A 78 -2.98 -21.04 -18.83
C GLN A 78 -1.99 -20.47 -19.86
N ASP A 79 -1.82 -21.13 -21.01
CA ASP A 79 -0.87 -20.71 -22.05
C ASP A 79 -1.31 -19.38 -22.68
N GLU A 80 -2.62 -19.15 -22.84
CA GLU A 80 -3.15 -17.89 -23.36
C GLU A 80 -3.06 -16.77 -22.31
N TYR A 81 -3.27 -17.07 -21.02
CA TYR A 81 -3.03 -16.10 -19.94
C TYR A 81 -1.55 -15.67 -19.90
N ILE A 82 -0.63 -16.64 -19.88
CA ILE A 82 0.84 -16.41 -19.89
C ILE A 82 1.28 -15.60 -21.12
N LYS A 83 0.66 -15.84 -22.28
CA LYS A 83 0.99 -15.17 -23.54
C LYS A 83 0.54 -13.70 -23.57
N THR A 84 -0.60 -13.38 -22.95
CA THR A 84 -1.26 -12.06 -23.06
C THR A 84 -0.94 -11.11 -21.90
N ILE A 85 -0.57 -11.62 -20.72
CA ILE A 85 -0.47 -10.83 -19.48
C ILE A 85 0.43 -9.60 -19.58
N ASP A 86 1.63 -9.72 -20.15
CA ASP A 86 2.58 -8.60 -20.23
C ASP A 86 2.02 -7.45 -21.09
N SER A 87 1.31 -7.77 -22.17
CA SER A 87 0.65 -6.80 -23.05
C SER A 87 -0.53 -6.12 -22.36
N VAL A 88 -1.33 -6.89 -21.61
CA VAL A 88 -2.47 -6.38 -20.84
C VAL A 88 -2.00 -5.42 -19.75
N ILE A 89 -0.95 -5.77 -19.00
CA ILE A 89 -0.37 -4.89 -17.98
C ILE A 89 0.22 -3.64 -18.61
N ALA A 90 0.94 -3.75 -19.73
CA ALA A 90 1.45 -2.59 -20.46
C ALA A 90 0.32 -1.66 -20.95
N PHE A 91 -0.81 -2.22 -21.37
CA PHE A 91 -2.00 -1.45 -21.73
C PHE A 91 -2.60 -0.73 -20.51
N LEU A 92 -2.76 -1.42 -19.37
CA LEU A 92 -3.29 -0.83 -18.13
C LEU A 92 -2.36 0.25 -17.55
N GLN A 93 -1.05 0.19 -17.82
CA GLN A 93 -0.07 1.26 -17.52
C GLN A 93 -0.12 2.43 -18.52
N GLY A 94 -0.96 2.37 -19.56
CA GLY A 94 -1.04 3.37 -20.63
C GLY A 94 0.11 3.32 -21.65
N LYS A 95 0.95 2.28 -21.62
CA LYS A 95 2.13 2.12 -22.50
C LYS A 95 1.81 1.50 -23.85
N ASN A 96 0.67 0.82 -23.97
CA ASN A 96 0.20 0.21 -25.20
C ASN A 96 -1.27 0.55 -25.52
N PRO A 97 -1.62 1.83 -25.72
CA PRO A 97 -3.02 2.25 -25.87
C PRO A 97 -3.72 1.67 -27.11
N THR A 98 -2.97 1.27 -28.14
CA THR A 98 -3.53 0.66 -29.36
C THR A 98 -4.09 -0.74 -29.12
N LEU A 99 -3.68 -1.42 -28.04
CA LEU A 99 -4.19 -2.73 -27.66
C LEU A 99 -5.69 -2.73 -27.37
N ALA A 100 -6.27 -1.58 -27.04
CA ALA A 100 -7.69 -1.44 -26.74
C ALA A 100 -8.60 -2.02 -27.84
N LEU A 101 -8.21 -1.84 -29.12
CA LEU A 101 -8.98 -2.36 -30.25
C LEU A 101 -8.97 -3.90 -30.29
N GLN A 102 -7.82 -4.51 -29.97
CA GLN A 102 -7.68 -5.98 -29.94
C GLN A 102 -8.41 -6.56 -28.72
N ILE A 103 -8.28 -5.94 -27.55
CA ILE A 103 -9.02 -6.37 -26.34
C ILE A 103 -10.53 -6.30 -26.56
N CYS A 104 -11.02 -5.32 -27.32
CA CYS A 104 -12.44 -5.19 -27.62
C CYS A 104 -12.93 -6.12 -28.74
N GLN A 105 -12.02 -6.80 -29.46
CA GLN A 105 -12.39 -7.85 -30.41
C GLN A 105 -12.63 -9.15 -29.63
N GLU A 106 -13.64 -9.91 -30.06
CA GLU A 106 -13.89 -11.26 -29.55
C GLU A 106 -12.62 -12.12 -29.77
N ASP A 107 -12.30 -12.97 -28.79
CA ASP A 107 -11.19 -13.95 -28.78
C ASP A 107 -9.75 -13.45 -28.48
N TYR A 108 -9.52 -12.17 -28.14
CA TYR A 108 -8.15 -11.75 -27.77
C TYR A 108 -7.74 -12.17 -26.35
N LEU A 109 -8.61 -11.94 -25.37
CA LEU A 109 -8.36 -12.31 -23.97
C LEU A 109 -8.89 -13.72 -23.71
N PRO A 110 -8.19 -14.57 -22.94
CA PRO A 110 -8.81 -15.75 -22.35
C PRO A 110 -9.86 -15.30 -21.31
N GLU A 111 -11.02 -15.93 -21.36
CA GLU A 111 -12.19 -15.55 -20.57
C GLU A 111 -12.67 -16.72 -19.72
N ALA A 112 -12.91 -16.50 -18.42
CA ALA A 112 -13.54 -17.46 -17.51
C ALA A 112 -14.80 -16.88 -16.86
N SER A 113 -15.14 -17.26 -15.62
CA SER A 113 -16.45 -16.94 -15.04
C SER A 113 -16.72 -15.43 -14.87
N ARG A 114 -15.70 -14.55 -14.80
CA ARG A 114 -15.92 -13.10 -14.67
C ARG A 114 -16.56 -12.48 -15.90
N PHE A 115 -16.34 -13.05 -17.08
CA PHE A 115 -16.88 -12.56 -18.35
C PHE A 115 -18.38 -12.84 -18.52
N ALA A 116 -18.95 -13.77 -17.75
CA ALA A 116 -20.40 -14.01 -17.76
C ALA A 116 -21.21 -12.78 -17.28
N GLN A 117 -20.59 -11.83 -16.58
CA GLN A 117 -21.22 -10.57 -16.14
C GLN A 117 -21.39 -9.55 -17.27
N LEU A 118 -20.79 -9.79 -18.45
CA LEU A 118 -20.84 -8.85 -19.57
C LEU A 118 -22.22 -8.74 -20.22
N GLU A 119 -23.02 -9.80 -20.22
CA GLU A 119 -24.38 -9.80 -20.80
C GLU A 119 -25.31 -8.75 -20.15
N GLU A 120 -25.05 -8.38 -18.89
CA GLU A 120 -25.82 -7.34 -18.17
C GLU A 120 -25.36 -5.90 -18.51
N LEU A 121 -24.20 -5.73 -19.15
CA LEU A 121 -23.51 -4.44 -19.32
C LEU A 121 -23.49 -3.91 -20.77
N ASP A 122 -24.07 -4.63 -21.73
CA ASP A 122 -24.13 -4.23 -23.15
C ASP A 122 -24.73 -2.83 -23.36
N TRP A 123 -25.72 -2.43 -22.55
CA TRP A 123 -26.29 -1.09 -22.58
C TRP A 123 -25.33 0.00 -22.06
N ALA A 124 -24.48 -0.33 -21.08
CA ALA A 124 -23.53 0.60 -20.48
C ALA A 124 -22.33 0.91 -21.41
N PHE A 125 -21.92 -0.08 -22.22
CA PHE A 125 -20.84 0.10 -23.20
C PHE A 125 -21.21 1.00 -24.37
N GLY A 126 -22.49 1.17 -24.70
CA GLY A 126 -22.96 2.10 -25.73
C GLY A 126 -22.60 3.57 -25.46
N THR A 127 -22.24 3.89 -24.21
CA THR A 127 -21.78 5.23 -23.80
C THR A 127 -20.28 5.29 -23.46
N MET A 128 -19.60 4.15 -23.33
CA MET A 128 -18.17 4.08 -23.01
C MET A 128 -17.30 4.16 -24.26
N GLY A 129 -16.18 4.89 -24.18
CA GLY A 129 -15.16 4.86 -25.22
C GLY A 129 -14.43 3.50 -25.28
N THR A 130 -13.86 3.16 -26.44
CA THR A 130 -13.10 1.90 -26.67
C THR A 130 -12.01 1.66 -25.63
N GLN A 131 -11.33 2.71 -25.18
CA GLN A 131 -10.29 2.62 -24.13
C GLN A 131 -10.87 2.13 -22.80
N ASP A 132 -12.02 2.67 -22.40
CA ASP A 132 -12.63 2.34 -21.12
C ASP A 132 -13.24 0.94 -21.15
N LYS A 133 -13.87 0.56 -22.28
CA LYS A 133 -14.32 -0.83 -22.52
C LYS A 133 -13.15 -1.81 -22.40
N ALA A 134 -12.02 -1.52 -23.05
CA ALA A 134 -10.85 -2.37 -22.99
C ALA A 134 -10.25 -2.47 -21.57
N LYS A 135 -10.19 -1.36 -20.82
CA LYS A 135 -9.74 -1.38 -19.42
C LYS A 135 -10.66 -2.23 -18.54
N HIS A 136 -11.96 -2.15 -18.74
CA HIS A 136 -12.92 -2.99 -18.01
C HIS A 136 -12.73 -4.48 -18.31
N LEU A 137 -12.63 -4.86 -19.60
CA LEU A 137 -12.35 -6.25 -20.00
C LEU A 137 -11.01 -6.75 -19.45
N ALA A 138 -9.96 -5.92 -19.51
CA ALA A 138 -8.67 -6.22 -18.90
C ALA A 138 -8.76 -6.36 -17.37
N THR A 139 -9.67 -5.63 -16.71
CA THR A 139 -9.92 -5.77 -15.27
C THR A 139 -10.57 -7.12 -14.96
N LEU A 140 -11.60 -7.52 -15.70
CA LEU A 140 -12.22 -8.85 -15.56
C LEU A 140 -11.22 -9.99 -15.80
N TYR A 141 -10.34 -9.84 -16.79
CA TYR A 141 -9.25 -10.77 -17.06
C TYR A 141 -8.29 -10.94 -15.86
N LEU A 142 -7.93 -9.84 -15.18
CA LEU A 142 -7.11 -9.93 -13.98
C LEU A 142 -7.89 -10.51 -12.79
N GLU A 143 -9.20 -10.24 -12.70
CA GLU A 143 -10.07 -10.85 -11.70
C GLU A 143 -10.23 -12.37 -11.88
N ASP A 144 -10.28 -12.89 -13.11
CA ASP A 144 -10.28 -14.34 -13.36
C ASP A 144 -9.04 -15.01 -12.77
N ILE A 145 -7.84 -14.47 -13.07
CA ILE A 145 -6.59 -14.96 -12.49
C ILE A 145 -6.63 -14.87 -10.96
N SER A 146 -7.24 -13.81 -10.43
CA SER A 146 -7.39 -13.58 -8.99
C SER A 146 -8.28 -14.62 -8.33
N ASP A 147 -9.38 -15.03 -8.96
CA ASP A 147 -10.23 -16.13 -8.48
C ASP A 147 -9.45 -17.45 -8.42
N PHE A 148 -8.60 -17.72 -9.41
CA PHE A 148 -7.71 -18.89 -9.38
C PHE A 148 -6.71 -18.83 -8.21
N ILE A 149 -6.11 -17.66 -7.96
CA ILE A 149 -5.20 -17.45 -6.82
C ILE A 149 -5.93 -17.72 -5.51
N VAL A 150 -7.14 -17.17 -5.33
CA VAL A 150 -7.94 -17.35 -4.11
C VAL A 150 -8.27 -18.82 -3.86
N GLU A 151 -8.60 -19.57 -4.91
CA GLU A 151 -8.94 -20.99 -4.79
C GLU A 151 -7.72 -21.89 -4.58
N CYS A 152 -6.60 -21.62 -5.26
CA CYS A 152 -5.51 -22.58 -5.41
C CYS A 152 -4.26 -22.24 -4.60
N VAL A 153 -4.11 -21.00 -4.16
CA VAL A 153 -2.82 -20.48 -3.66
C VAL A 153 -2.99 -19.73 -2.34
N ASP A 154 -3.86 -18.73 -2.29
CA ASP A 154 -4.04 -17.88 -1.11
C ASP A 154 -5.48 -17.38 -1.00
N ALA A 155 -6.25 -18.01 -0.11
CA ALA A 155 -7.65 -17.67 0.16
C ALA A 155 -7.88 -16.23 0.65
N HIS A 156 -6.82 -15.51 1.04
CA HIS A 156 -6.89 -14.13 1.50
C HIS A 156 -6.51 -13.10 0.43
N PHE A 157 -6.13 -13.55 -0.77
CA PHE A 157 -5.80 -12.65 -1.87
C PHE A 157 -7.01 -11.79 -2.28
N GLY A 158 -6.78 -10.48 -2.42
CA GLY A 158 -7.78 -9.53 -2.89
C GLY A 158 -7.18 -8.60 -3.93
N PHE A 159 -7.63 -8.72 -5.17
CA PHE A 159 -7.11 -7.92 -6.30
C PHE A 159 -7.62 -6.48 -6.30
N SER A 160 -8.93 -6.31 -6.15
CA SER A 160 -9.65 -5.04 -6.11
C SER A 160 -10.20 -4.73 -4.72
N ARG A 161 -10.78 -5.77 -4.08
CA ARG A 161 -11.34 -5.70 -2.74
C ARG A 161 -10.30 -6.14 -1.74
N TYR A 162 -9.83 -5.16 -0.98
CA TYR A 162 -8.91 -5.28 0.14
C TYR A 162 -9.16 -6.57 0.93
N ALA A 163 -8.08 -7.22 1.37
CA ALA A 163 -8.09 -8.40 2.25
C ALA A 163 -8.65 -8.06 3.65
N GLU A 164 -9.86 -7.51 3.71
CA GLU A 164 -10.49 -7.01 4.92
C GLU A 164 -10.78 -8.12 5.92
N ARG A 165 -10.85 -9.39 5.46
CA ARG A 165 -11.34 -10.49 6.30
C ARG A 165 -10.43 -10.79 7.49
N LEU A 166 -9.11 -10.71 7.33
CA LEU A 166 -8.14 -10.91 8.43
C LEU A 166 -7.98 -9.66 9.29
N GLY A 167 -8.13 -8.47 8.70
CA GLY A 167 -7.99 -7.20 9.42
C GLY A 167 -9.27 -6.75 10.17
N ARG A 168 -10.43 -7.34 9.87
CA ARG A 168 -11.72 -7.06 10.53
C ARG A 168 -11.96 -7.86 11.82
N SER A 169 -11.04 -8.75 12.19
CA SER A 169 -11.05 -9.46 13.48
C SER A 169 -10.60 -8.52 14.61
N ALA A 170 -11.36 -7.44 14.82
CA ALA A 170 -11.00 -6.29 15.65
C ALA A 170 -10.88 -6.58 17.17
N ASN A 171 -10.97 -7.84 17.60
CA ASN A 171 -10.99 -8.21 19.02
C ASN A 171 -9.87 -9.17 19.45
N SER A 172 -9.12 -9.77 18.53
CA SER A 172 -7.97 -10.62 18.91
C SER A 172 -6.92 -10.71 17.82
N PHE A 173 -5.65 -10.68 18.24
CA PHE A 173 -4.50 -10.93 17.37
C PHE A 173 -4.30 -12.42 17.03
N ASP A 174 -5.10 -13.32 17.62
CA ASP A 174 -4.92 -14.78 17.51
C ASP A 174 -4.97 -15.31 16.06
N GLU A 175 -5.97 -14.90 15.27
CA GLU A 175 -6.14 -15.40 13.90
C GLU A 175 -4.98 -14.98 13.00
N LEU A 176 -4.58 -13.71 13.10
CA LEU A 176 -3.42 -13.19 12.38
C LEU A 176 -2.13 -13.86 12.85
N TYR A 177 -1.93 -14.03 14.15
CA TYR A 177 -0.76 -14.69 14.70
C TYR A 177 -0.67 -16.16 14.25
N ALA A 178 -1.79 -16.88 14.22
CA ALA A 178 -1.84 -18.24 13.72
C ALA A 178 -1.48 -18.31 12.23
N ALA A 179 -2.01 -17.40 11.40
CA ALA A 179 -1.68 -17.31 9.98
C ALA A 179 -0.19 -17.00 9.75
N LEU A 180 0.39 -16.08 10.53
CA LEU A 180 1.81 -15.73 10.45
C LEU A 180 2.77 -16.87 10.86
N ASN A 181 2.27 -17.88 11.58
CA ASN A 181 3.04 -19.07 11.94
C ASN A 181 2.92 -20.22 10.92
N GLN A 182 2.10 -20.07 9.90
CA GLN A 182 2.04 -21.00 8.77
C GLN A 182 3.15 -20.71 7.76
N GLU A 183 3.45 -21.70 6.92
CA GLU A 183 4.38 -21.56 5.80
C GLU A 183 3.99 -20.39 4.90
N PRO A 184 4.97 -19.60 4.39
CA PRO A 184 4.69 -18.50 3.48
C PRO A 184 3.94 -18.96 2.23
N THR A 185 2.94 -18.19 1.80
CA THR A 185 2.25 -18.43 0.53
C THR A 185 3.16 -18.07 -0.66
N TYR A 186 2.75 -18.40 -1.88
CA TYR A 186 3.47 -17.96 -3.08
C TYR A 186 3.61 -16.43 -3.15
N ILE A 187 2.58 -15.70 -2.72
CA ILE A 187 2.59 -14.23 -2.69
C ILE A 187 3.57 -13.73 -1.63
N ASP A 188 3.61 -14.37 -0.45
CA ASP A 188 4.61 -14.08 0.57
C ASP A 188 6.02 -14.30 0.03
N ALA A 189 6.26 -15.34 -0.75
CA ALA A 189 7.56 -15.60 -1.36
C ALA A 189 7.99 -14.48 -2.33
N ILE A 190 7.06 -13.95 -3.13
CA ILE A 190 7.30 -12.78 -3.99
C ILE A 190 7.65 -11.55 -3.13
N LEU A 191 6.83 -11.26 -2.12
CA LEU A 191 7.03 -10.13 -1.21
C LEU A 191 8.39 -10.20 -0.51
N ILE A 192 8.73 -11.35 0.05
CA ILE A 192 9.98 -11.60 0.77
C ILE A 192 11.18 -11.46 -0.18
N ALA A 193 11.10 -11.97 -1.40
CA ALA A 193 12.17 -11.85 -2.38
C ALA A 193 12.45 -10.38 -2.75
N LEU A 194 11.41 -9.60 -3.02
CA LEU A 194 11.52 -8.17 -3.32
C LEU A 194 12.06 -7.38 -2.12
N LEU A 195 11.53 -7.67 -0.93
CA LEU A 195 11.97 -7.01 0.31
C LEU A 195 13.42 -7.33 0.63
N LYS A 196 13.84 -8.58 0.44
CA LYS A 196 15.24 -9.01 0.65
C LYS A 196 16.20 -8.20 -0.22
N GLU A 197 15.95 -8.11 -1.51
CA GLU A 197 16.79 -7.36 -2.46
C GLU A 197 16.95 -5.89 -2.03
N LYS A 198 15.85 -5.25 -1.62
CA LYS A 198 15.87 -3.87 -1.14
C LYS A 198 16.62 -3.71 0.17
N ILE A 199 16.38 -4.57 1.16
CA ILE A 199 17.07 -4.49 2.47
C ILE A 199 18.57 -4.72 2.31
N GLU A 200 19.00 -5.67 1.48
CA GLU A 200 20.41 -5.94 1.21
C GLU A 200 21.11 -4.77 0.51
N THR A 201 20.39 -4.06 -0.36
CA THR A 201 20.92 -2.91 -1.10
C THR A 201 20.93 -1.63 -0.26
N ILE A 202 19.84 -1.35 0.46
CA ILE A 202 19.63 -0.09 1.19
C ILE A 202 20.32 -0.12 2.56
N GLN A 203 20.36 -1.27 3.22
CA GLN A 203 20.91 -1.48 4.56
C GLN A 203 20.45 -0.42 5.60
N PRO A 204 19.11 -0.24 5.78
CA PRO A 204 18.58 0.80 6.66
C PRO A 204 18.82 0.49 8.14
N GLU A 205 18.80 1.54 8.96
CA GLU A 205 18.83 1.42 10.42
C GLU A 205 17.41 1.37 11.00
N LEU A 206 16.49 2.09 10.36
CA LEU A 206 15.07 2.12 10.69
C LEU A 206 14.24 1.72 9.47
N PHE A 207 13.39 0.71 9.63
CA PHE A 207 12.43 0.23 8.66
C PHE A 207 11.01 0.64 9.07
N LEU A 208 10.39 1.51 8.30
CA LEU A 208 9.06 2.05 8.56
C LEU A 208 8.03 1.39 7.65
N ILE A 209 6.97 0.86 8.24
CA ILE A 209 5.85 0.28 7.50
C ILE A 209 4.62 1.13 7.74
N SER A 210 4.14 1.80 6.69
CA SER A 210 2.87 2.53 6.74
C SER A 210 1.73 1.58 6.43
N VAL A 211 0.85 1.34 7.40
CA VAL A 211 -0.30 0.42 7.29
C VAL A 211 -1.58 1.25 7.26
N PRO A 212 -2.07 1.64 6.07
CA PRO A 212 -3.23 2.51 5.98
C PRO A 212 -4.55 1.80 6.24
N PHE A 213 -4.68 0.54 5.81
CA PHE A 213 -5.94 -0.19 5.87
C PHE A 213 -5.78 -1.59 6.50
N PRO A 214 -6.86 -2.19 7.03
CA PRO A 214 -6.82 -3.54 7.59
C PRO A 214 -6.29 -4.61 6.61
N GLY A 215 -6.57 -4.47 5.31
CA GLY A 215 -6.09 -5.41 4.29
C GLY A 215 -4.57 -5.43 4.11
N ASN A 216 -3.86 -4.40 4.59
CA ASN A 216 -2.41 -4.31 4.53
C ASN A 216 -1.72 -5.03 5.70
N LEU A 217 -2.47 -5.35 6.75
CA LEU A 217 -1.93 -5.77 8.04
C LEU A 217 -1.11 -7.05 7.93
N TYR A 218 -1.66 -8.08 7.27
CA TYR A 218 -0.97 -9.35 7.09
C TYR A 218 0.40 -9.18 6.43
N ALA A 219 0.45 -8.47 5.29
CA ALA A 219 1.68 -8.27 4.54
C ALA A 219 2.68 -7.36 5.30
N ALA A 220 2.20 -6.41 6.10
CA ALA A 220 3.04 -5.62 7.00
C ALA A 220 3.71 -6.49 8.08
N PHE A 221 2.96 -7.37 8.74
CA PHE A 221 3.50 -8.31 9.72
C PHE A 221 4.44 -9.33 9.08
N ARG A 222 4.13 -9.86 7.88
CA ARG A 222 5.04 -10.75 7.14
C ARG A 222 6.36 -10.06 6.79
N SER A 223 6.29 -8.81 6.33
CA SER A 223 7.48 -8.00 6.06
C SER A 223 8.33 -7.81 7.31
N ALA A 224 7.69 -7.45 8.43
CA ALA A 224 8.37 -7.28 9.72
C ALA A 224 8.95 -8.59 10.26
N GLN A 225 8.23 -9.71 10.15
CA GLN A 225 8.68 -11.05 10.54
C GLN A 225 9.97 -11.43 9.82
N PHE A 226 10.00 -11.26 8.49
CA PHE A 226 11.18 -11.53 7.69
C PHE A 226 12.37 -10.65 8.10
N VAL A 227 12.16 -9.33 8.21
CA VAL A 227 13.24 -8.40 8.56
C VAL A 227 13.76 -8.67 9.97
N LYS A 228 12.88 -8.89 10.96
CA LYS A 228 13.29 -9.18 12.34
C LYS A 228 14.11 -10.47 12.43
N LYS A 229 13.72 -11.51 11.70
CA LYS A 229 14.40 -12.82 11.69
C LYS A 229 15.77 -12.77 11.04
N HIS A 230 15.91 -12.07 9.91
CA HIS A 230 17.13 -12.08 9.09
C HIS A 230 18.07 -10.89 9.34
N TYR A 231 17.53 -9.77 9.82
CA TYR A 231 18.25 -8.51 10.03
C TYR A 231 17.91 -7.90 11.41
N PRO A 232 18.24 -8.58 12.52
CA PRO A 232 17.80 -8.20 13.88
C PRO A 232 18.30 -6.83 14.35
N ASN A 233 19.31 -6.26 13.68
CA ASN A 233 19.84 -4.93 14.00
C ASN A 233 18.96 -3.79 13.45
N ILE A 234 18.10 -4.06 12.47
CA ILE A 234 17.21 -3.08 11.88
C ILE A 234 16.02 -2.88 12.81
N LYS A 235 15.78 -1.64 13.23
CA LYS A 235 14.60 -1.30 14.01
C LYS A 235 13.38 -1.17 13.12
N ILE A 236 12.25 -1.71 13.55
CA ILE A 236 11.03 -1.77 12.74
C ILE A 236 9.93 -0.98 13.43
N ALA A 237 9.32 -0.03 12.72
CA ALA A 237 8.18 0.74 13.24
C ALA A 237 6.96 0.64 12.32
N MET A 238 5.78 0.59 12.92
CA MET A 238 4.49 0.68 12.24
C MET A 238 3.86 2.05 12.48
N GLY A 239 3.27 2.63 11.44
CA GLY A 239 2.38 3.79 11.54
C GLY A 239 1.29 3.74 10.47
N GLY A 240 0.46 4.77 10.37
CA GLY A 240 -0.57 4.88 9.33
C GLY A 240 -2.01 4.82 9.88
N GLY A 241 -2.98 4.74 8.96
CA GLY A 241 -4.40 4.78 9.29
C GLY A 241 -4.85 3.67 10.22
N PHE A 242 -4.43 2.42 9.98
CA PHE A 242 -4.86 1.28 10.78
C PHE A 242 -4.41 1.37 12.24
N PRO A 243 -3.14 1.67 12.58
CA PRO A 243 -2.76 1.95 13.97
C PRO A 243 -3.60 3.03 14.64
N ASN A 244 -3.95 4.08 13.90
CA ASN A 244 -4.70 5.23 14.40
C ASN A 244 -6.18 4.96 14.65
N THR A 245 -6.78 3.97 13.99
CA THR A 245 -8.19 3.61 14.20
C THR A 245 -8.34 2.38 15.09
N GLU A 246 -7.50 1.35 14.91
CA GLU A 246 -7.69 0.05 15.54
C GLU A 246 -6.74 -0.25 16.70
N LEU A 247 -5.56 0.40 16.78
CA LEU A 247 -4.51 0.02 17.74
C LEU A 247 -4.34 0.99 18.92
N ARG A 248 -5.24 1.98 19.11
CA ARG A 248 -5.15 2.95 20.22
C ARG A 248 -5.23 2.32 21.62
N SER A 249 -5.81 1.13 21.72
CA SER A 249 -5.94 0.37 22.97
C SER A 249 -5.12 -0.93 22.95
N LEU A 250 -4.04 -0.97 22.16
CA LEU A 250 -3.19 -2.15 22.02
C LEU A 250 -2.62 -2.59 23.37
N SER A 251 -2.86 -3.85 23.72
CA SER A 251 -2.36 -4.48 24.95
C SER A 251 -1.66 -5.82 24.72
N ASP A 252 -1.81 -6.40 23.53
CA ASP A 252 -1.19 -7.68 23.19
C ASP A 252 0.30 -7.51 22.89
N ALA A 253 1.14 -8.07 23.77
CA ALA A 253 2.58 -7.98 23.67
C ALA A 253 3.16 -8.74 22.45
N ARG A 254 2.45 -9.73 21.90
CA ARG A 254 2.93 -10.55 20.76
C ARG A 254 3.16 -9.72 19.51
N VAL A 255 2.48 -8.58 19.37
CA VAL A 255 2.72 -7.65 18.25
C VAL A 255 4.17 -7.17 18.21
N PHE A 256 4.83 -7.04 19.37
CA PHE A 256 6.22 -6.60 19.49
C PHE A 256 7.24 -7.72 19.22
N GLU A 257 6.81 -8.94 18.93
CA GLU A 257 7.67 -9.96 18.29
C GLU A 257 8.06 -9.52 16.86
N PHE A 258 7.22 -8.68 16.23
CA PHE A 258 7.38 -8.22 14.85
C PHE A 258 7.89 -6.78 14.78
N PHE A 259 7.37 -5.89 15.62
CA PHE A 259 7.68 -4.45 15.60
C PHE A 259 8.46 -4.02 16.84
N ASP A 260 9.39 -3.06 16.69
CA ASP A 260 10.01 -2.39 17.84
C ASP A 260 9.16 -1.21 18.34
N TYR A 261 8.47 -0.53 17.42
CA TYR A 261 7.71 0.69 17.70
C TYR A 261 6.38 0.70 16.94
N ILE A 262 5.34 1.27 17.55
CA ILE A 262 4.10 1.62 16.84
C ILE A 262 3.77 3.07 17.17
N THR A 263 3.72 3.93 16.15
CA THR A 263 3.47 5.36 16.31
C THR A 263 2.04 5.71 15.95
N LEU A 264 1.44 6.62 16.72
CA LEU A 264 0.09 7.12 16.48
C LEU A 264 0.08 8.60 16.04
N ASP A 265 -1.03 8.98 15.41
CA ASP A 265 -1.35 10.28 14.85
C ASP A 265 -0.29 10.73 13.83
N ASP A 266 0.11 12.00 13.88
CA ASP A 266 1.12 12.58 12.98
C ASP A 266 2.47 11.92 13.19
N GLY A 267 3.06 11.45 12.08
CA GLY A 267 4.24 10.59 12.07
C GLY A 267 5.57 11.35 12.07
N GLU A 268 5.57 12.63 11.73
CA GLU A 268 6.77 13.46 11.52
C GLU A 268 7.67 13.48 12.76
N LEU A 269 7.15 13.95 13.89
CA LEU A 269 7.92 14.04 15.13
C LEU A 269 8.27 12.65 15.71
N PRO A 270 7.35 11.67 15.81
CA PRO A 270 7.71 10.31 16.23
C PRO A 270 8.83 9.72 15.37
N VAL A 271 8.77 9.82 14.05
CA VAL A 271 9.78 9.27 13.14
C VAL A 271 11.13 10.00 13.29
N GLU A 272 11.14 11.32 13.48
CA GLU A 272 12.38 12.06 13.76
C GLU A 272 13.06 11.55 15.04
N LEU A 273 12.31 11.34 16.13
CA LEU A 273 12.84 10.81 17.40
C LEU A 273 13.32 9.36 17.28
N LEU A 274 12.66 8.56 16.45
CA LEU A 274 13.04 7.17 16.20
C LEU A 274 14.29 7.05 15.32
N SER A 275 14.41 7.91 14.31
CA SER A 275 15.53 7.90 13.35
C SER A 275 16.82 8.49 13.94
N SER A 276 16.72 9.54 14.76
CA SER A 276 17.88 10.22 15.35
C SER A 276 17.89 10.11 16.87
N PRO A 277 18.18 8.93 17.46
CA PRO A 277 18.34 8.82 18.90
C PRO A 277 19.45 9.75 19.38
N ASP A 278 19.20 10.52 20.45
CA ASP A 278 20.26 11.31 21.09
C ASP A 278 21.33 10.35 21.65
N PRO A 279 22.59 10.39 21.18
CA PRO A 279 23.64 9.49 21.65
C PRO A 279 23.98 9.66 23.14
N SER A 280 23.59 10.80 23.73
CA SER A 280 23.81 11.11 25.14
C SER A 280 22.68 10.62 26.04
N GLU A 281 21.53 10.25 25.47
CA GLU A 281 20.43 9.62 26.21
C GLU A 281 20.66 8.10 26.30
N GLY A 282 20.75 7.58 27.53
CA GLY A 282 20.58 6.15 27.75
C GLY A 282 19.21 5.66 27.28
N VAL A 283 19.05 4.35 27.07
CA VAL A 283 17.80 3.74 26.58
C VAL A 283 16.57 4.13 27.44
N GLU A 284 16.76 4.31 28.75
CA GLU A 284 15.71 4.74 29.69
C GLU A 284 15.35 6.23 29.59
N SER A 285 16.28 7.08 29.16
CA SER A 285 16.05 8.52 28.97
C SER A 285 15.51 8.87 27.60
N ARG A 286 15.36 7.89 26.69
CA ARG A 286 14.89 8.14 25.33
C ARG A 286 13.50 8.78 25.34
N THR A 287 13.38 9.88 24.62
CA THR A 287 12.10 10.57 24.45
C THR A 287 11.29 10.00 23.28
N TYR A 288 10.00 9.80 23.51
CA TYR A 288 9.03 9.27 22.56
C TYR A 288 7.84 10.21 22.45
N LYS A 289 7.25 10.25 21.25
CA LYS A 289 6.02 10.96 20.96
C LYS A 289 4.99 9.94 20.47
N ARG A 290 3.87 9.82 21.18
CA ARG A 290 2.75 8.90 20.85
C ARG A 290 3.19 7.52 20.32
N THR A 291 4.10 6.87 21.03
CA THR A 291 4.70 5.60 20.57
C THR A 291 4.40 4.49 21.56
N PHE A 292 3.86 3.38 21.10
CA PHE A 292 3.84 2.14 21.87
C PHE A 292 5.18 1.41 21.74
N ILE A 293 5.64 0.88 22.87
CA ILE A 293 6.84 0.04 22.98
C ILE A 293 6.56 -1.16 23.88
N LEU A 294 7.43 -2.17 23.80
CA LEU A 294 7.48 -3.25 24.77
C LEU A 294 8.51 -2.93 25.86
N GLU A 295 8.06 -2.78 27.11
CA GLU A 295 8.91 -2.53 28.27
C GLU A 295 8.59 -3.56 29.35
N ASN A 296 9.59 -4.31 29.81
CA ASN A 296 9.43 -5.37 30.81
C ASN A 296 8.33 -6.40 30.45
N GLY A 297 8.21 -6.74 29.16
CA GLY A 297 7.21 -7.68 28.64
C GLY A 297 5.77 -7.14 28.60
N LYS A 298 5.58 -5.83 28.83
CA LYS A 298 4.27 -5.16 28.77
C LYS A 298 4.26 -4.08 27.71
N VAL A 299 3.12 -3.93 27.04
CA VAL A 299 2.89 -2.83 26.11
C VAL A 299 2.75 -1.54 26.91
N VAL A 300 3.58 -0.55 26.59
CA VAL A 300 3.59 0.76 27.24
C VAL A 300 3.47 1.84 26.19
N TYR A 301 2.49 2.72 26.37
CA TYR A 301 2.35 3.94 25.57
C TYR A 301 3.25 5.04 26.15
N LYS A 302 4.20 5.56 25.36
CA LYS A 302 5.08 6.66 25.75
C LYS A 302 4.80 7.92 24.91
N ASN A 303 4.59 9.01 25.64
CA ASN A 303 4.44 10.37 25.09
C ASN A 303 5.16 11.39 25.99
N ASN A 304 6.44 11.11 26.29
CA ASN A 304 7.27 11.87 27.23
C ASN A 304 8.11 12.98 26.56
N SER A 305 8.06 13.10 25.23
CA SER A 305 8.71 14.21 24.52
C SER A 305 7.97 15.53 24.74
N LEU A 306 8.71 16.56 25.17
CA LEU A 306 8.21 17.93 25.29
C LEU A 306 8.19 18.69 23.97
N LYS A 307 8.72 18.10 22.88
CA LYS A 307 8.73 18.74 21.57
C LYS A 307 7.30 18.85 21.03
N PRO A 308 6.88 20.04 20.55
CA PRO A 308 5.59 20.20 19.89
C PRO A 308 5.61 19.49 18.55
N ASP A 309 4.43 19.08 18.08
CA ASP A 309 4.27 18.56 16.73
C ASP A 309 4.60 19.63 15.68
N TYR A 310 5.02 19.17 14.50
CA TYR A 310 5.35 20.06 13.40
C TYR A 310 4.09 20.69 12.84
N LYS A 311 4.14 22.00 12.61
CA LYS A 311 3.06 22.68 11.89
C LYS A 311 3.03 22.23 10.44
N GLN A 312 1.87 22.31 9.80
CA GLN A 312 1.72 21.90 8.40
C GLN A 312 2.65 22.67 7.43
N SER A 313 3.04 23.90 7.77
CA SER A 313 4.02 24.67 6.98
C SER A 313 5.46 24.13 7.08
N GLN A 314 5.76 23.32 8.10
CA GLN A 314 7.10 22.81 8.42
C GLN A 314 7.36 21.39 7.90
N VAL A 315 6.34 20.69 7.41
CA VAL A 315 6.47 19.27 6.98
C VAL A 315 7.11 19.07 5.60
N GLY A 316 7.45 20.16 4.89
CA GLY A 316 8.05 20.08 3.56
C GLY A 316 7.08 19.67 2.44
N THR A 317 7.64 19.37 1.27
CA THR A 317 6.91 18.92 0.08
C THR A 317 6.93 17.39 0.00
N PRO A 318 5.80 16.71 -0.25
CA PRO A 318 5.80 15.26 -0.47
C PRO A 318 6.76 14.86 -1.60
N ASP A 319 7.63 13.89 -1.33
CA ASP A 319 8.65 13.42 -2.25
C ASP A 319 8.24 12.07 -2.85
N TYR A 320 8.12 11.98 -4.17
CA TYR A 320 7.71 10.74 -4.88
C TYR A 320 8.85 10.07 -5.66
N SER A 321 10.09 10.55 -5.53
CA SER A 321 11.22 10.23 -6.42
C SER A 321 11.63 8.75 -6.47
N ASP A 322 11.48 7.98 -5.39
CA ASP A 322 11.85 6.55 -5.39
C ASP A 322 10.73 5.62 -5.87
N LEU A 323 9.51 6.15 -6.04
CA LEU A 323 8.34 5.35 -6.39
C LEU A 323 8.29 5.14 -7.90
N LEU A 324 7.84 3.95 -8.32
CA LEU A 324 7.73 3.57 -9.72
C LEU A 324 6.48 4.18 -10.38
N LEU A 325 6.43 5.51 -10.49
CA LEU A 325 5.23 6.25 -10.91
C LEU A 325 4.70 5.87 -12.29
N ASP A 326 5.55 5.36 -13.19
CA ASP A 326 5.18 4.91 -14.53
C ASP A 326 4.69 3.44 -14.56
N LYS A 327 4.62 2.75 -13.42
CA LYS A 327 4.31 1.32 -13.33
C LYS A 327 2.93 1.01 -12.74
N TYR A 328 2.24 2.01 -12.20
CA TYR A 328 0.86 1.84 -11.69
C TYR A 328 -0.11 1.53 -12.82
N ILE A 329 -1.19 0.80 -12.50
CA ILE A 329 -2.18 0.32 -13.46
C ILE A 329 -3.54 0.97 -13.24
N SER A 330 -4.19 1.39 -14.32
CA SER A 330 -5.54 1.96 -14.28
C SER A 330 -6.58 0.89 -14.60
N VAL A 331 -7.28 0.41 -13.57
CA VAL A 331 -8.36 -0.58 -13.68
C VAL A 331 -9.74 0.07 -13.62
N ILE A 332 -10.75 -0.56 -14.25
CA ILE A 332 -12.14 -0.11 -14.24
C ILE A 332 -13.03 -1.28 -13.77
N GLU A 333 -13.28 -1.32 -12.46
CA GLU A 333 -14.16 -2.33 -11.85
C GLU A 333 -15.64 -2.03 -12.08
N ILE A 334 -16.02 -0.75 -11.93
CA ILE A 334 -17.41 -0.31 -12.04
C ILE A 334 -17.52 0.64 -13.23
N VAL A 335 -18.49 0.37 -14.09
CA VAL A 335 -18.87 1.20 -15.24
C VAL A 335 -19.65 2.45 -14.77
N ASN A 336 -19.03 3.22 -13.87
CA ASN A 336 -19.56 4.48 -13.38
C ASN A 336 -18.58 5.62 -13.73
N PRO A 337 -18.99 6.61 -14.54
CA PRO A 337 -18.13 7.74 -14.90
C PRO A 337 -17.54 8.51 -13.71
N MET A 338 -18.20 8.50 -12.55
CA MET A 338 -17.64 9.10 -11.33
C MET A 338 -16.47 8.29 -10.76
N HIS A 339 -16.55 6.96 -10.78
CA HIS A 339 -15.47 6.10 -10.32
C HIS A 339 -14.20 6.32 -11.14
N ARG A 340 -14.34 6.63 -12.43
CA ARG A 340 -13.23 6.95 -13.32
C ARG A 340 -12.34 8.09 -12.81
N MET A 341 -12.90 9.15 -12.22
CA MET A 341 -12.08 10.25 -11.69
C MET A 341 -11.10 9.80 -10.60
N TRP A 342 -11.42 8.71 -9.89
CA TRP A 342 -10.64 8.20 -8.78
C TRP A 342 -9.80 6.97 -9.13
N SER A 343 -10.20 6.18 -10.14
CA SER A 343 -9.53 4.94 -10.53
C SER A 343 -8.72 5.03 -11.83
N ASP A 344 -9.01 6.01 -12.70
CA ASP A 344 -8.34 6.18 -13.98
C ASP A 344 -7.26 7.26 -13.92
N GLY A 345 -6.01 6.81 -13.86
CA GLY A 345 -4.83 7.68 -13.80
C GLY A 345 -4.36 7.96 -12.38
N ARG A 346 -3.35 8.84 -12.30
CA ARG A 346 -2.62 9.18 -11.08
C ARG A 346 -2.80 10.67 -10.77
N TRP A 347 -3.04 10.98 -9.50
CA TRP A 347 -3.12 12.33 -8.99
C TRP A 347 -2.00 12.58 -7.99
N ASN A 348 -1.38 13.76 -8.05
CA ASN A 348 -0.48 14.21 -6.99
C ASN A 348 -1.32 14.48 -5.72
N LYS A 349 -1.01 13.77 -4.62
CA LYS A 349 -1.69 13.99 -3.34
C LYS A 349 -0.98 15.11 -2.59
N LEU A 350 -1.74 16.13 -2.21
CA LEU A 350 -1.24 17.29 -1.49
C LEU A 350 -2.27 17.73 -0.46
N THR A 351 -1.85 18.07 0.76
CA THR A 351 -2.78 18.46 1.83
C THR A 351 -2.84 19.99 1.91
N MET A 352 -4.03 20.57 1.81
CA MET A 352 -4.21 22.02 1.87
C MET A 352 -4.21 22.57 3.31
N ALA A 353 -4.66 21.74 4.25
CA ALA A 353 -4.72 22.08 5.65
C ALA A 353 -4.62 20.81 6.48
N HIS A 354 -3.93 20.90 7.60
CA HIS A 354 -4.04 19.90 8.66
C HIS A 354 -5.33 20.16 9.45
N GLY A 355 -6.00 19.14 9.97
CA GLY A 355 -7.25 19.30 10.73
C GLY A 355 -8.48 19.67 9.91
N CYS A 356 -9.62 19.75 10.58
CA CYS A 356 -10.91 20.07 9.99
C CYS A 356 -11.41 21.43 10.50
N TYR A 357 -11.65 22.39 9.60
CA TYR A 357 -12.19 23.70 9.98
C TYR A 357 -13.59 23.62 10.63
N TRP A 358 -14.34 22.54 10.36
CA TRP A 358 -15.69 22.35 10.88
C TRP A 358 -15.69 21.76 12.29
N GLY A 359 -14.99 20.64 12.52
CA GLY A 359 -14.76 20.04 13.84
C GLY A 359 -16.00 19.72 14.67
N LYS A 360 -17.18 19.54 14.04
CA LYS A 360 -18.48 19.40 14.74
C LYS A 360 -19.37 18.26 14.23
N CYS A 361 -18.84 17.36 13.41
CA CYS A 361 -19.60 16.18 12.96
C CYS A 361 -19.81 15.20 14.11
N THR A 362 -21.05 14.74 14.32
CA THR A 362 -21.39 13.79 15.40
C THR A 362 -20.81 12.39 15.20
N PHE A 363 -20.45 12.04 13.97
CA PHE A 363 -19.87 10.75 13.59
C PHE A 363 -18.34 10.77 13.50
N CYS A 364 -17.71 11.91 13.77
CA CYS A 364 -16.26 12.07 13.69
C CYS A 364 -15.69 12.19 15.11
N ASP A 365 -14.55 11.56 15.37
CA ASP A 365 -13.85 11.75 16.64
C ASP A 365 -13.09 13.08 16.65
N ILE A 366 -13.83 14.15 16.94
CA ILE A 366 -13.32 15.53 16.97
C ILE A 366 -12.34 15.79 18.13
N SER A 367 -12.07 14.78 18.97
CA SER A 367 -11.08 14.90 20.06
C SER A 367 -9.64 14.73 19.57
N LEU A 368 -9.45 14.10 18.41
CA LEU A 368 -8.14 13.80 17.82
C LEU A 368 -7.47 15.05 17.26
N ASP A 369 -6.17 15.22 17.53
CA ASP A 369 -5.43 16.42 17.15
C ASP A 369 -5.41 16.66 15.63
N TYR A 370 -5.29 15.60 14.82
CA TYR A 370 -5.36 15.67 13.37
C TYR A 370 -6.76 16.01 12.80
N ILE A 371 -7.76 16.16 13.67
CA ILE A 371 -9.10 16.65 13.32
C ILE A 371 -9.33 18.03 13.95
N LYS A 372 -9.00 18.17 15.24
CA LYS A 372 -9.27 19.35 16.06
C LYS A 372 -8.39 20.55 15.69
N LEU A 373 -7.13 20.31 15.29
CA LEU A 373 -6.14 21.36 15.05
C LEU A 373 -6.12 21.75 13.58
N TYR A 374 -7.03 22.66 13.20
CA TYR A 374 -7.07 23.20 11.85
C TYR A 374 -5.91 24.18 11.59
N GLU A 375 -5.03 23.81 10.66
CA GLU A 375 -3.89 24.62 10.20
C GLU A 375 -3.86 24.71 8.68
N PRO A 376 -4.33 25.82 8.08
CA PRO A 376 -4.27 26.00 6.63
C PRO A 376 -2.86 26.36 6.15
N ILE A 377 -2.53 25.94 4.93
CA ILE A 377 -1.30 26.35 4.23
C ILE A 377 -1.51 27.68 3.50
N ALA A 378 -0.51 28.56 3.54
CA ALA A 378 -0.52 29.79 2.75
C ALA A 378 -0.47 29.49 1.25
N ALA A 379 -1.25 30.21 0.44
CA ALA A 379 -1.38 29.95 -0.99
C ALA A 379 -0.03 29.91 -1.74
N ASN A 380 0.90 30.82 -1.43
CA ASN A 380 2.23 30.83 -2.05
C ASN A 380 2.99 29.52 -1.78
N LEU A 381 3.02 29.07 -0.52
CA LEU A 381 3.68 27.81 -0.16
C LEU A 381 3.00 26.60 -0.85
N LEU A 382 1.67 26.63 -1.00
CA LEU A 382 0.96 25.58 -1.73
C LEU A 382 1.38 25.55 -3.21
N CYS A 383 1.46 26.71 -3.87
CA CYS A 383 1.93 26.82 -5.24
C CYS A 383 3.38 26.34 -5.38
N ASP A 384 4.27 26.73 -4.47
CA ASP A 384 5.68 26.30 -4.47
C ASP A 384 5.77 24.76 -4.39
N ARG A 385 5.00 24.14 -3.48
CA ARG A 385 4.91 22.67 -3.34
C ARG A 385 4.35 22.01 -4.61
N MET A 386 3.34 22.62 -5.24
CA MET A 386 2.78 22.12 -6.49
C MET A 386 3.82 22.13 -7.62
N GLU A 387 4.57 23.23 -7.79
CA GLU A 387 5.63 23.33 -8.81
C GLU A 387 6.71 22.29 -8.60
N GLU A 388 7.14 22.09 -7.35
CA GLU A 388 8.12 21.07 -7.00
C GLU A 388 7.60 19.65 -7.32
N MET A 389 6.36 19.31 -6.95
CA MET A 389 5.75 18.01 -7.26
C MET A 389 5.53 17.81 -8.77
N ILE A 390 5.21 18.86 -9.53
CA ILE A 390 5.12 18.80 -11.00
C ILE A 390 6.50 18.46 -11.57
N ALA A 391 7.55 19.13 -11.10
CA ALA A 391 8.91 18.87 -11.56
C ALA A 391 9.37 17.44 -11.21
N GLN A 392 9.05 16.94 -10.01
CA GLN A 392 9.39 15.58 -9.58
C GLN A 392 8.64 14.51 -10.37
N THR A 393 7.36 14.73 -10.67
CA THR A 393 6.46 13.64 -11.08
C THR A 393 5.95 13.73 -12.51
N GLY A 394 6.16 14.88 -13.18
CA GLY A 394 5.66 15.16 -14.53
C GLY A 394 4.14 15.31 -14.64
N GLN A 395 3.39 15.26 -13.55
CA GLN A 395 1.92 15.38 -13.55
C GLN A 395 1.47 16.73 -13.00
N ASN A 396 0.42 17.30 -13.61
CA ASN A 396 -0.17 18.59 -13.22
C ASN A 396 -1.52 18.46 -12.49
N GLY A 397 -2.06 17.24 -12.37
CA GLY A 397 -3.29 16.97 -11.64
C GLY A 397 -3.05 16.79 -10.14
N PHE A 398 -3.87 17.44 -9.30
CA PHE A 398 -3.81 17.34 -7.85
C PHE A 398 -5.13 16.83 -7.26
N HIS A 399 -5.02 15.94 -6.29
CA HIS A 399 -6.12 15.53 -5.41
C HIS A 399 -5.76 15.97 -4.00
N PHE A 400 -6.51 16.92 -3.47
CA PHE A 400 -6.30 17.41 -2.11
C PHE A 400 -6.86 16.44 -1.08
N VAL A 401 -5.99 15.94 -0.20
CA VAL A 401 -6.30 14.90 0.81
C VAL A 401 -6.30 15.43 2.22
#